data_AF-A0A925HBT0-F1
#
_entry.id   AF-A0A925HBT0-F1
#
_cell.length_a   1.000
_cell.length_b   1.000
_cell.length_c   1.000
_cell.angle_alpha   90.00
_cell.angle_beta   90.00
_cell.angle_gamma   90.00
#
_symmetry.space_group_name_H-M   'P 1'
#
loop_
_entity.id
_entity.type
_entity.pdbx_description
1 polymer ?
#
loop_
_entity_poly.entity_id
_entity_poly.type
_entity_poly.pdbx_seq_one_letter_code
_entity_poly.pdbx_strand_id
1 'polypeptide(L)' 'MTEEAILQGCLHNDPGAQRELYQKYSSKMLSVCYRFAHNREDAEDMLQEGFIKVFSQIHTFQNKGAFEGWIRRIVVH' A
#
# COMPACT_ATOMS: atom_id res chain seq x y z
N MET A 1 3.57 14.41 4.39
CA MET A 1 5.00 14.04 4.61
C MET A 1 5.72 13.78 3.29
N THR A 2 7.06 13.77 3.25
CA THR A 2 7.81 13.26 2.08
C THR A 2 7.69 11.73 2.00
N GLU A 3 7.90 11.16 0.80
CA GLU A 3 7.84 9.70 0.62
C GLU A 3 8.88 8.96 1.46
N GLU A 4 10.10 9.50 1.56
CA GLU A 4 11.16 8.98 2.42
C GLU A 4 10.74 9.00 3.90
N ALA A 5 10.14 10.09 4.39
CA ALA A 5 9.68 10.16 5.78
C ALA A 5 8.56 9.15 6.08
N ILE A 6 7.63 8.94 5.13
CA ILE A 6 6.59 7.92 5.25
C ILE A 6 7.21 6.52 5.32
N LEU A 7 8.15 6.22 4.42
CA LEU A 7 8.84 4.93 4.39
C LEU A 7 9.57 4.66 5.71
N GLN A 8 10.38 5.61 6.18
CA GLN A 8 11.10 5.49 7.45
C GLN A 8 10.14 5.34 8.63
N GLY A 9 9.05 6.10 8.68
CA GLY A 9 8.05 5.95 9.74
C GLY A 9 7.38 4.58 9.73
N CYS A 10 7.01 4.07 8.55
CA CYS A 10 6.41 2.74 8.44
C CYS A 10 7.37 1.62 8.85
N LEU A 11 8.67 1.74 8.55
CA LEU A 11 9.70 0.79 9.01
C LEU A 11 9.80 0.72 10.55
N HIS A 12 9.44 1.80 11.23
CA HIS A 12 9.37 1.87 12.70
C HIS A 12 7.97 1.57 13.26
N ASN A 13 7.03 1.08 12.44
CA ASN A 13 5.62 0.86 12.80
C ASN A 13 4.92 2.11 13.35
N ASP A 14 5.29 3.31 12.87
CA ASP A 14 4.62 4.54 13.27
C ASP A 14 3.19 4.60 12.70
N PRO A 15 2.14 4.71 13.54
CA PRO A 15 0.76 4.75 13.07
C PRO A 15 0.43 5.97 12.19
N GLY A 16 1.13 7.09 12.40
CA GLY A 16 0.95 8.31 11.60
C GLY A 16 1.45 8.12 10.17
N ALA A 17 2.63 7.54 10.01
CA ALA A 17 3.22 7.21 8.72
C ALA A 17 2.41 6.14 7.98
N GLN A 18 1.95 5.10 8.67
CA GLN A 18 1.08 4.07 8.07
C GLN A 18 -0.23 4.67 7.56
N ARG A 19 -0.86 5.57 8.33
CA ARG A 19 -2.06 6.30 7.92
C ARG A 19 -1.81 7.17 6.68
N GLU A 20 -0.71 7.92 6.68
CA GLU A 20 -0.34 8.78 5.54
C GLU A 20 -0.09 7.94 4.28
N LEU A 21 0.62 6.81 4.40
CA LEU A 21 0.84 5.86 3.31
C LEU A 21 -0.50 5.39 2.74
N TYR A 22 -1.39 4.92 3.62
CA TYR A 22 -2.70 4.44 3.22
C TYR A 22 -3.51 5.53 2.50
N GLN A 23 -3.60 6.73 3.08
CA GLN A 23 -4.34 7.84 2.47
C GLN A 23 -3.79 8.23 1.10
N LYS A 24 -2.47 8.22 0.94
CA LYS A 24 -1.81 8.62 -0.32
C LYS A 24 -2.05 7.63 -1.46
N TYR A 25 -2.07 6.32 -1.18
CA TYR A 25 -2.10 5.29 -2.24
C TYR A 25 -3.41 4.51 -2.33
N SER A 26 -4.24 4.47 -1.28
CA SER A 26 -5.45 3.63 -1.21
C SER A 26 -6.42 3.86 -2.37
N SER A 27 -6.77 5.10 -2.71
CA SER A 27 -7.71 5.41 -3.81
C SER A 27 -7.23 4.85 -5.16
N LYS A 28 -5.94 5.00 -5.45
CA LYS A 28 -5.34 4.48 -6.69
C LYS A 28 -5.27 2.94 -6.67
N MET A 29 -4.95 2.35 -5.53
CA MET A 29 -4.89 0.89 -5.39
C MET A 29 -6.29 0.27 -5.42
N LEU A 30 -7.31 0.93 -4.88
CA LEU A 30 -8.70 0.49 -4.98
C LEU A 30 -9.14 0.44 -6.44
N SER A 31 -8.76 1.44 -7.23
CA SER A 31 -8.97 1.46 -8.69
C SER A 31 -8.25 0.31 -9.42
N VAL A 32 -7.20 -0.27 -8.84
CA VAL A 32 -6.54 -1.47 -9.35
C VAL A 32 -7.30 -2.71 -8.90
N CYS A 33 -7.68 -2.82 -7.62
CA CYS A 33 -8.49 -3.93 -7.09
C CYS A 33 -9.79 -4.13 -7.88
N TYR A 34 -10.48 -3.04 -8.24
CA TYR A 34 -11.69 -3.07 -9.07
C TYR A 34 -11.52 -3.78 -10.43
N ARG A 35 -10.30 -3.90 -10.95
CA ARG A 35 -10.06 -4.61 -12.22
C ARG A 35 -10.09 -6.13 -12.07
N PHE A 36 -9.99 -6.62 -10.83
CA PHE A 36 -9.89 -8.03 -10.50
C PHE A 36 -11.04 -8.52 -9.60
N ALA A 37 -11.72 -7.60 -8.92
CA ALA A 37 -12.87 -7.88 -8.05
C ALA A 37 -14.19 -8.05 -8.83
N HIS A 38 -15.11 -8.86 -8.31
CA HIS A 38 -16.44 -9.07 -8.92
C HIS A 38 -17.43 -7.95 -8.54
N ASN A 39 -17.26 -7.39 -7.35
CA ASN A 39 -18.11 -6.35 -6.81
C ASN A 39 -17.25 -5.35 -6.00
N ARG A 40 -17.91 -4.36 -5.40
CA ARG A 40 -17.25 -3.33 -4.60
C ARG A 40 -16.67 -3.86 -3.28
N GLU A 41 -17.40 -4.72 -2.58
CA GLU A 41 -16.97 -5.28 -1.28
C GLU A 41 -15.69 -6.11 -1.47
N ASP A 42 -15.66 -6.97 -2.49
CA ASP A 42 -14.47 -7.72 -2.89
C ASP A 42 -13.26 -6.79 -3.14
N ALA A 43 -13.47 -5.65 -3.82
CA ALA A 43 -12.40 -4.70 -4.11
C ALA A 43 -11.87 -4.01 -2.84
N GLU A 44 -12.77 -3.68 -1.90
CA GLU A 44 -12.42 -3.11 -0.61
C GLU A 44 -11.67 -4.11 0.27
N ASP A 45 -12.06 -5.39 0.27
CA ASP A 45 -11.38 -6.46 1.00
C ASP A 45 -9.98 -6.72 0.43
N MET A 46 -9.85 -6.85 -0.90
CA MET A 46 -8.55 -6.96 -1.57
C MET A 46 -7.62 -5.79 -1.23
N LEU A 47 -8.16 -4.57 -1.17
CA LEU A 47 -7.39 -3.39 -0.79
C LEU A 47 -6.89 -3.51 0.66
N GLN A 48 -7.78 -3.88 1.59
CA GLN A 48 -7.44 -4.01 3.01
C GLN A 48 -6.34 -5.07 3.22
N GLU A 49 -6.53 -6.28 2.69
CA GLU A 49 -5.53 -7.35 2.76
C GLU A 49 -4.21 -6.94 2.08
N GLY A 50 -4.29 -6.27 0.93
CA GLY A 50 -3.15 -5.74 0.21
C GLY A 50 -2.34 -4.75 1.05
N PHE A 51 -2.99 -3.82 1.76
CA PHE A 51 -2.27 -2.89 2.63
C PHE A 51 -1.70 -3.55 3.88
N ILE A 52 -2.36 -4.56 4.45
CA ILE A 52 -1.77 -5.37 5.53
C ILE A 52 -0.46 -6.02 5.04
N LYS A 53 -0.46 -6.61 3.83
CA LYS A 53 0.75 -7.16 3.20
C LYS A 53 1.81 -6.08 2.93
N VAL A 54 1.41 -4.89 2.49
CA VAL A 54 2.33 -3.77 2.24
C VAL A 54 3.07 -3.40 3.52
N PHE A 55 2.37 -3.23 4.63
CA PHE A 55 3.00 -2.88 5.90
C PHE A 55 3.91 -4.01 6.43
N SER A 56 3.47 -5.27 6.33
CA SER A 56 4.30 -6.40 6.78
C SER A 56 5.57 -6.59 5.95
N GLN A 57 5.53 -6.25 4.66
CA GLN A 57 6.66 -6.42 3.73
C GLN A 57 7.44 -5.13 3.47
N ILE A 58 7.12 -4.01 4.13
CA ILE A 58 7.73 -2.70 3.80
C ILE A 58 9.25 -2.67 3.90
N HIS A 59 9.83 -3.48 4.80
CA HIS A 59 11.27 -3.67 4.93
C HIS A 59 11.95 -4.30 3.71
N THR A 60 11.20 -4.92 2.80
CA THR A 60 11.71 -5.51 1.56
C THR A 60 11.88 -4.49 0.42
N PHE A 61 11.35 -3.28 0.57
CA PHE A 61 11.49 -2.24 -0.45
C PHE A 61 12.93 -1.70 -0.46
N GLN A 62 13.69 -2.07 -1.49
CA GLN A 62 15.11 -1.71 -1.63
C GLN A 62 15.35 -0.31 -2.23
N ASN A 63 14.35 0.58 -2.24
CA ASN A 63 14.40 1.89 -2.90
C ASN A 63 14.81 1.81 -4.40
N LYS A 64 14.44 0.70 -5.06
CA LYS A 64 14.68 0.47 -6.49
C LYS A 64 13.37 0.60 -7.25
N GLY A 65 13.29 1.61 -8.10
CA GLY A 65 12.08 1.95 -8.85
C GLY A 65 11.07 2.72 -7.99
N ALA A 66 9.89 2.99 -8.58
CA ALA A 66 8.86 3.77 -7.91
C ALA A 66 8.20 2.98 -6.77
N PHE A 67 8.09 3.60 -5.59
CA PHE A 67 7.45 2.99 -4.42
C PHE A 67 6.01 2.58 -4.70
N GLU A 68 5.26 3.42 -5.42
CA GLU A 68 3.90 3.10 -5.88
C GLU A 68 3.85 1.79 -6.69
N GLY A 69 4.84 1.55 -7.56
CA GLY A 69 4.91 0.33 -8.36
C GLY A 69 5.20 -0.91 -7.51
N TRP A 70 5.94 -0.76 -6.42
CA TRP A 70 6.14 -1.83 -5.44
C TRP A 70 4.87 -2.10 -4.64
N ILE A 71 4.16 -1.07 -4.16
CA ILE A 71 2.85 -1.20 -3.48
C ILE A 71 1.86 -1.93 -4.39
N ARG A 72 1.74 -1.51 -5.65
CA ARG A 72 0.82 -2.13 -6.61
C ARG A 72 1.11 -3.61 -6.82
N ARG A 73 2.38 -4.02 -6.84
CA ARG A 73 2.74 -5.44 -6.95
C ARG A 73 2.24 -6.23 -5.74
N ILE A 74 2.36 -5.69 -4.53
CA ILE A 74 1.89 -6.39 -3.32
C ILE A 74 0.36 -6.42 -3.23
N VAL A 75 -0.32 -5.36 -3.67
CA VAL A 75 -1.79 -5.33 -3.61
C VAL A 75 -2.42 -6.33 -4.60
N VAL A 76 -1.76 -6.60 -5.73
CA VAL A 76 -2.27 -7.51 -6.77
C VAL A 76 -1.80 -8.96 -6.59
N HIS A 77 -0.78 -9.23 -5.75
CA HIS A 77 -0.18 -10.55 -5.53
C HIS A 77 -0.29 -11.00 -4.07
#